data_AF-A0A9Q1F0Z1-F1
#
_entry.id   AF-A0A9Q1F0Z1-F1
#
_cell.length_a   1.000
_cell.length_b   1.000
_cell.length_c   1.000
_cell.angle_alpha   90.00
_cell.angle_beta   90.00
_cell.angle_gamma   90.00
#
_symmetry.space_group_name_H-M   'P 1'
#
loop_
_entity.id
_entity.type
_entity.pdbx_description
1 polymer ?
#
loop_
_entity_poly.entity_id
_entity_poly.type
_entity_poly.pdbx_seq_one_letter_code
_entity_poly.pdbx_strand_id
1 'polypeptide(L)'
;MSPDCKLKRLGLGWCNLTEGCCDVLASVLRSPHSELRDLELRDNELQDSGVRALSAGLEDPNCKLQRLGLSGCRVTQTGLWTMEEITGPHQDPGNTAVGLHWIRTQ
;
A
#
# COMPACT_ATOMS: atom_id res chain seq x y z
N MET A 1 6.85 -8.54 16.22
CA MET A 1 5.46 -8.90 15.90
C MET A 1 5.23 -10.34 16.36
N SER A 2 4.02 -10.67 16.82
CA SER A 2 3.71 -12.05 17.18
C SER A 2 3.84 -12.96 15.95
N PRO A 3 4.50 -14.13 16.05
CA PRO A 3 4.62 -15.07 14.94
C PRO A 3 3.26 -15.62 14.46
N ASP A 4 2.21 -15.48 15.27
CA ASP A 4 0.85 -15.94 14.99
C ASP A 4 -0.08 -14.83 14.45
N CYS A 5 0.47 -13.75 13.88
CA CYS A 5 -0.33 -12.67 13.32
C CYS A 5 -1.06 -13.13 12.03
N LYS A 6 -2.33 -13.52 12.18
CA LYS A 6 -3.18 -13.99 11.07
C LYS A 6 -3.97 -12.87 10.37
N LEU A 7 -3.59 -11.60 10.61
CA LEU A 7 -4.31 -10.46 10.05
C LEU A 7 -4.08 -10.40 8.54
N LYS A 8 -5.17 -10.57 7.78
CA LYS A 8 -5.14 -10.54 6.31
C LYS A 8 -5.56 -9.20 5.71
N ARG A 9 -6.33 -8.40 6.44
CA ARG A 9 -6.84 -7.12 5.99
C ARG A 9 -6.68 -6.08 7.08
N LEU A 10 -6.18 -4.91 6.71
CA LEU A 10 -6.03 -3.78 7.59
C LEU A 10 -6.60 -2.54 6.89
N GLY A 11 -7.62 -1.95 7.49
CA GLY A 11 -8.21 -0.70 7.02
C GLY A 11 -7.81 0.45 7.94
N LEU A 12 -7.10 1.43 7.37
CA LEU A 12 -6.67 2.66 8.04
C LEU A 12 -7.05 3.90 7.22
N GLY A 13 -8.11 3.82 6.43
CA GLY A 13 -8.62 4.98 5.70
C GLY A 13 -9.14 6.06 6.65
N TRP A 14 -9.00 7.33 6.28
CA TRP A 14 -9.42 8.50 7.08
C TRP A 14 -8.89 8.48 8.53
N CYS A 15 -7.66 8.02 8.73
CA CYS A 15 -7.05 7.92 10.06
C CYS A 15 -6.10 9.08 10.37
N ASN A 16 -6.06 10.13 9.53
CA ASN A 16 -5.10 11.24 9.61
C ASN A 16 -3.65 10.76 9.69
N LEU A 17 -3.32 9.68 8.99
CA LEU A 17 -1.95 9.18 8.90
C LEU A 17 -1.11 10.12 8.05
N THR A 18 0.15 10.28 8.43
CA THR A 18 1.16 11.07 7.71
C THR A 18 2.27 10.17 7.18
N GLU A 19 3.19 10.70 6.38
CA GLU A 19 4.35 9.98 5.86
C GLU A 19 5.18 9.26 6.95
N GLY A 20 5.19 9.77 8.19
CA GLY A 20 5.94 9.20 9.31
C GLY A 20 5.48 7.81 9.74
N CYS A 21 4.26 7.40 9.39
CA CYS A 21 3.77 6.05 9.67
C CYS A 21 4.18 5.02 8.61
N CYS A 22 4.60 5.48 7.42
CA CYS A 22 4.85 4.61 6.28
C CYS A 22 6.06 3.70 6.49
N ASP A 23 7.08 4.14 7.25
CA ASP A 23 8.21 3.29 7.63
C ASP A 23 7.78 2.11 8.51
N VAL A 24 6.85 2.37 9.43
CA VAL A 24 6.28 1.33 10.30
C VAL A 24 5.44 0.36 9.47
N LEU A 25 4.57 0.86 8.60
CA LEU A 25 3.79 0.02 7.69
C LEU A 25 4.69 -0.80 6.76
N ALA A 26 5.75 -0.20 6.21
CA ALA A 26 6.72 -0.91 5.39
C ALA A 26 7.41 -2.03 6.19
N SER A 27 7.76 -1.80 7.47
CA SER A 27 8.31 -2.86 8.33
C SER A 27 7.35 -4.03 8.54
N VAL A 28 6.04 -3.76 8.58
CA VAL A 28 5.00 -4.79 8.66
C VAL A 28 4.94 -5.59 7.35
N LEU A 29 5.04 -4.93 6.19
CA LEU A 29 5.04 -5.58 4.88
C LEU A 29 6.26 -6.50 4.69
N ARG A 30 7.44 -6.08 5.15
CA ARG A 30 8.68 -6.88 5.09
C ARG A 30 8.73 -8.04 6.08
N SER A 31 7.84 -8.06 7.08
CA SER A 31 7.90 -9.09 8.12
C SER A 31 7.49 -10.46 7.54
N PRO A 32 8.31 -11.52 7.68
CA PRO A 32 7.96 -12.86 7.18
C PRO A 32 6.72 -13.45 7.88
N HIS A 33 6.42 -12.97 9.08
CA HIS A 33 5.25 -13.36 9.87
C HIS A 33 3.98 -12.59 9.48
N SER A 34 4.08 -11.59 8.61
CA SER A 34 2.91 -10.87 8.12
C SER A 34 2.14 -11.75 7.16
N GLU A 35 0.84 -11.87 7.40
CA GLU A 35 -0.11 -12.49 6.48
C GLU A 35 -1.02 -11.45 5.80
N LEU A 36 -0.63 -10.17 5.85
CA LEU A 36 -1.42 -9.09 5.29
C LEU A 36 -1.52 -9.23 3.77
N ARG A 37 -2.75 -9.20 3.25
CA ARG A 37 -3.09 -9.27 1.83
C ARG A 37 -3.71 -7.96 1.34
N ASP A 38 -4.48 -7.29 2.18
CA ASP A 38 -5.13 -6.02 1.81
C ASP A 38 -4.80 -4.92 2.82
N LEU A 39 -4.35 -3.79 2.32
CA LEU A 39 -4.07 -2.58 3.10
C LEU A 39 -4.82 -1.40 2.48
N GLU A 40 -5.78 -0.83 3.20
CA GLU A 40 -6.53 0.36 2.76
C GLU A 40 -6.04 1.58 3.54
N LEU A 41 -5.45 2.56 2.86
CA LEU A 41 -4.90 3.79 3.45
C LEU A 41 -5.55 5.05 2.90
N ARG A 42 -6.67 4.96 2.17
CA ARG A 42 -7.30 6.11 1.53
C ARG A 42 -7.52 7.31 2.45
N ASP A 43 -7.52 8.49 1.84
CA ASP A 43 -7.84 9.76 2.50
C ASP A 43 -6.96 10.02 3.73
N ASN A 44 -5.65 9.79 3.59
CA ASN A 44 -4.59 10.15 4.54
C ASN A 44 -3.60 11.14 3.91
N GLU A 45 -2.63 11.65 4.67
CA GLU A 45 -1.63 12.63 4.19
C GLU A 45 -0.25 11.98 4.01
N LEU A 46 -0.19 10.87 3.26
CA LEU A 46 1.04 10.07 3.12
C LEU A 46 2.08 10.71 2.20
N GLN A 47 1.64 11.50 1.21
CA GLN A 47 2.51 12.17 0.23
C GLN A 47 3.42 11.20 -0.56
N ASP A 48 4.26 11.74 -1.44
CA ASP A 48 5.18 10.92 -2.25
C ASP A 48 6.26 10.23 -1.41
N SER A 49 6.69 10.87 -0.31
CA SER A 49 7.69 10.31 0.61
C SER A 49 7.17 9.05 1.30
N GLY A 50 5.93 9.08 1.80
CA GLY A 50 5.30 7.93 2.43
C GLY A 50 5.06 6.79 1.43
N VAL A 51 4.64 7.10 0.21
CA VAL A 51 4.48 6.09 -0.86
C VAL A 51 5.81 5.42 -1.19
N ARG A 52 6.91 6.19 -1.31
CA ARG A 52 8.25 5.63 -1.54
C ARG A 52 8.70 4.69 -0.41
N ALA A 53 8.39 5.01 0.85
CA ALA A 53 8.68 4.12 1.96
C ALA A 53 7.87 2.81 1.89
N LEU A 54 6.58 2.90 1.50
CA LEU A 54 5.74 1.72 1.27
C LEU A 54 6.26 0.87 0.09
N SER A 55 6.70 1.50 -1.00
CA SER A 55 7.31 0.83 -2.16
C SER A 55 8.44 -0.10 -1.75
N ALA A 56 9.38 0.37 -0.94
CA ALA A 56 10.50 -0.44 -0.44
C ALA A 56 10.04 -1.63 0.43
N GLY A 57 8.85 -1.55 1.04
CA GLY A 57 8.22 -2.68 1.72
C GLY A 57 7.57 -3.68 0.77
N LEU A 58 7.04 -3.22 -0.37
CA LEU A 58 6.39 -4.06 -1.37
C LEU A 58 7.38 -4.88 -2.20
N GLU A 59 8.58 -4.34 -2.43
CA GLU A 59 9.68 -5.01 -3.13
C GLU A 59 10.30 -6.18 -2.34
N ASP A 60 10.03 -6.25 -1.03
CA ASP A 60 10.59 -7.30 -0.19
C ASP A 60 9.97 -8.66 -0.55
N PRO A 61 10.78 -9.72 -0.72
CA PRO A 61 10.29 -11.05 -1.09
C PRO A 61 9.37 -11.69 -0.04
N ASN A 62 9.38 -11.18 1.20
CA ASN A 62 8.46 -11.63 2.25
C ASN A 62 7.11 -10.92 2.18
N CYS A 63 6.98 -9.85 1.39
CA CYS A 63 5.73 -9.14 1.23
C CYS A 63 4.69 -10.03 0.55
N LYS A 64 3.54 -10.20 1.18
CA LYS A 64 2.41 -10.98 0.66
C LYS A 64 1.23 -10.11 0.26
N LEU A 65 1.39 -8.78 0.28
CA LEU A 65 0.31 -7.85 0.00
C LEU A 65 -0.14 -8.02 -1.46
N GLN A 66 -1.45 -8.06 -1.67
CA GLN A 66 -2.10 -8.20 -2.97
C GLN A 66 -2.84 -6.93 -3.40
N ARG A 67 -3.30 -6.12 -2.45
CA ARG A 67 -4.06 -4.90 -2.71
C ARG A 67 -3.69 -3.78 -1.76
N LEU A 68 -3.45 -2.59 -2.31
CA LEU A 68 -3.12 -1.37 -1.58
C LEU A 68 -4.02 -0.20 -2.02
N GLY A 69 -4.79 0.38 -1.10
CA GLY A 69 -5.59 1.58 -1.37
C GLY A 69 -4.86 2.87 -0.99
N LEU A 70 -4.64 3.77 -1.94
CA LEU A 70 -3.97 5.08 -1.74
C LEU A 70 -4.79 6.27 -2.25
N SER A 71 -6.08 6.07 -2.57
CA SER A 71 -6.92 7.15 -3.08
C SER A 71 -7.01 8.29 -2.06
N GLY A 72 -6.83 9.54 -2.48
CA GLY A 72 -6.87 10.67 -1.57
C GLY A 72 -5.62 10.83 -0.68
N CYS A 73 -4.53 10.10 -0.92
CA CYS A 73 -3.31 10.16 -0.09
C CYS A 73 -2.36 11.34 -0.35
N ARG A 74 -2.81 12.37 -1.10
CA ARG A 74 -1.99 13.51 -1.57
C ARG A 74 -0.73 13.08 -2.35
N VAL A 75 -0.80 11.97 -3.06
CA VAL A 75 0.28 11.43 -3.89
C VAL A 75 0.25 12.12 -5.26
N THR A 76 1.39 12.57 -5.74
CA THR A 76 1.53 13.16 -7.08
C THR A 76 1.72 12.08 -8.14
N GLN A 77 1.72 12.47 -9.42
CA GLN A 77 2.04 11.56 -10.52
C GLN A 77 3.43 10.90 -10.35
N THR A 78 4.39 11.61 -9.77
CA THR A 78 5.73 11.08 -9.51
C THR A 78 5.71 9.96 -8.46
N GLY A 79 4.93 10.12 -7.39
CA GLY A 79 4.72 9.07 -6.40
C GLY A 79 4.01 7.84 -6.99
N LEU A 80 3.02 8.05 -7.87
CA LEU A 80 2.33 6.95 -8.56
C LEU A 80 3.24 6.17 -9.50
N TRP A 81 4.12 6.86 -10.26
CA TRP A 81 5.10 6.20 -11.12
C TRP A 81 6.02 5.25 -10.33
N THR A 82 6.37 5.64 -9.09
CA THR A 82 7.20 4.82 -8.19
C THR A 82 6.53 3.48 -7.83
N MET A 83 5.18 3.42 -7.86
CA MET A 83 4.42 2.19 -7.62
C MET A 83 4.26 1.36 -8.90
N GLU A 84 3.98 2.00 -10.04
CA GLU A 84 3.75 1.31 -11.33
C GLU A 84 4.96 0.52 -11.80
N GLU A 85 6.18 1.01 -11.53
CA GLU A 85 7.42 0.30 -11.85
C GLU A 85 7.55 -1.02 -11.07
N ILE A 86 7.03 -1.06 -9.84
CA ILE A 86 7.11 -2.21 -8.93
C ILE A 86 5.98 -3.20 -9.19
N THR A 87 4.78 -2.71 -9.52
CA THR A 87 3.58 -3.56 -9.70
C THR A 87 3.38 -4.06 -11.13
N GLY A 88 4.18 -3.59 -12.09
CA GLY A 88 4.13 -3.99 -13.49
C GLY A 88 2.92 -3.43 -14.27
N PRO A 89 2.96 -3.46 -15.62
CA PRO A 89 1.90 -2.92 -16.45
C PRO A 89 0.77 -3.95 -16.58
N HIS A 90 -0.18 -3.95 -15.65
CA HIS A 90 -1.43 -4.68 -15.87
C HIS A 90 -2.58 -3.71 -16.14
N GLN A 91 -2.90 -3.51 -17.42
CA GLN A 91 -4.14 -2.86 -17.84
C GLN A 91 -5.34 -3.61 -17.23
N ASP A 92 -6.12 -2.93 -16.39
CA ASP A 92 -7.52 -3.27 -16.17
C ASP A 92 -8.37 -2.26 -16.95
N PRO A 93 -8.81 -2.58 -18.17
CA PRO A 93 -9.65 -1.69 -18.97
C PRO A 93 -11.12 -1.67 -18.49
N GLY A 94 -11.44 -2.25 -17.33
CA GLY A 94 -12.81 -2.60 -16.95
C GLY A 94 -13.42 -1.90 -15.73
N ASN A 95 -12.83 -0.85 -15.14
CA ASN A 95 -13.41 -0.23 -13.95
C ASN A 95 -13.47 1.31 -13.98
N THR A 96 -14.28 1.83 -14.90
CA THR A 96 -14.91 3.15 -14.77
C THR A 96 -16.12 3.07 -13.83
N ALA A 97 -15.86 2.92 -12.52
CA ALA A 97 -16.86 3.18 -11.50
C ALA A 97 -16.17 3.86 -10.30
N VAL A 98 -16.66 5.05 -9.99
CA VAL A 98 -16.23 5.94 -8.92
C VAL A 98 -16.21 5.22 -7.55
N GLY A 99 -15.01 5.07 -6.97
CA GLY A 99 -14.81 4.68 -5.57
C GLY A 99 -13.95 3.42 -5.39
N LEU A 100 -12.83 3.58 -4.69
CA LEU A 100 -11.88 2.53 -4.26
C LEU A 100 -10.85 2.11 -5.32
N HIS A 101 -9.89 3.00 -5.60
CA HIS A 101 -8.69 2.68 -6.38
C HIS A 101 -7.74 1.83 -5.52
N TRP A 102 -7.93 0.51 -5.55
CA TRP A 102 -6.95 -0.44 -5.01
C TRP A 102 -5.88 -0.68 -6.08
N ILE A 103 -4.64 -0.38 -5.76
CA ILE A 103 -3.46 -0.81 -6.52
C ILE A 103 -3.31 -2.30 -6.29
N ARG A 104 -3.34 -3.10 -7.37
CA ARG A 104 -2.93 -4.50 -7.29
C ARG A 104 -1.42 -4.55 -7.06
N THR A 105 -1.02 -5.27 -6.03
CA THR A 105 0.36 -5.64 -5.75
C THR A 105 0.47 -7.16 -5.97
N GLN A 106 1.63 -7.66 -6.43
CA GLN A 106 1.97 -9.08 -6.69
C GLN A 106 0.84 -10.07 -7.07
#